data_AF-A0A8S2X765-F1
#
_entry.id   AF-A0A8S2X765-F1
#
_cell.length_a   1.000
_cell.length_b   1.000
_cell.length_c   1.000
_cell.angle_alpha   90.00
_cell.angle_beta   90.00
_cell.angle_gamma   90.00
#
_symmetry.space_group_name_H-M   'P 1'
#
loop_
_entity.id
_entity.type
_entity.pdbx_description
1 polymer ?
#
loop_
_entity_poly.entity_id
_entity_poly.type
_entity_poly.pdbx_seq_one_letter_code
_entity_poly.pdbx_strand_id
1 'polypeptide(L)' 'VVAKAVRDCSATTAVKFLINDVILKYGTPTCILTDNGTHFAAQIMNNLFQHLGVTHLYSTVYHPQTNGQIERFNATMDGK' A
#
# COMPACT_ATOMS: atom_id res chain seq x y z
N VAL A 1 0.05 12.27 1.91
CA VAL A 1 0.64 11.06 1.29
C VAL A 1 1.92 10.73 2.03
N VAL A 2 2.14 9.46 2.39
CA VAL A 2 3.41 9.01 3.01
C VAL A 2 4.17 8.22 1.95
N ALA A 3 5.39 8.64 1.63
CA ALA A 3 6.26 7.97 0.66
C ALA A 3 7.63 7.71 1.29
N LYS A 4 8.23 6.56 0.99
CA LYS A 4 9.57 6.19 1.44
C LYS A 4 10.32 5.54 0.30
N ALA A 5 11.49 6.10 -0.04
CA ALA A 5 12.39 5.49 -1.00
C ALA A 5 12.97 4.20 -0.38
N VAL A 6 12.78 3.08 -1.07
CA VAL A 6 13.30 1.76 -0.69
C VAL A 6 14.20 1.25 -1.81
N ARG A 7 15.25 0.51 -1.44
CA ARG A 7 16.23 -0.02 -2.41
C ARG A 7 15.72 -1.27 -3.10
N ASP A 8 14.73 -1.93 -2.52
CA ASP A 8 14.16 -3.20 -2.97
C ASP A 8 12.63 -3.15 -3.01
N CYS A 9 12.04 -3.68 -4.08
CA CYS A 9 10.59 -3.80 -4.25
C CYS A 9 10.03 -5.08 -3.59
N SER A 10 10.64 -5.54 -2.50
CA SER A 10 10.21 -6.75 -1.80
C SER A 10 8.93 -6.51 -0.99
N ALA A 11 8.06 -7.51 -0.95
CA ALA A 11 6.89 -7.56 -0.09
C ALA A 11 7.22 -7.31 1.39
N THR A 12 8.34 -7.86 1.87
CA THR A 12 8.78 -7.72 3.27
C THR A 12 9.14 -6.28 3.61
N THR A 13 9.75 -5.56 2.68
CA THR A 13 10.11 -4.15 2.84
C THR A 13 8.87 -3.27 2.83
N ALA A 14 7.90 -3.56 1.97
CA ALA A 14 6.61 -2.88 1.95
C ALA A 14 5.84 -3.07 3.27
N VAL A 15 5.82 -4.29 3.83
CA VAL A 15 5.21 -4.58 5.13
C VAL A 15 5.91 -3.83 6.26
N LYS A 16 7.24 -3.83 6.30
CA LYS A 16 8.01 -3.08 7.30
C LYS A 16 7.71 -1.58 7.24
N PHE A 17 7.59 -1.03 6.04
CA PHE A 17 7.19 0.36 5.87
C PHE A 17 5.78 0.60 6.41
N LEU A 18 4.82 -0.24 6.03
CA LEU A 18 3.43 -0.09 6.48
C LEU A 18 3.29 -0.15 8.01
N ILE A 19 4.00 -1.07 8.67
CA ILE A 19 3.97 -1.16 10.13
C ILE A 19 4.64 0.05 10.78
N ASN A 20 5.92 0.30 10.45
CA ASN A 20 6.73 1.26 11.19
C ASN A 20 6.40 2.72 10.88
N ASP A 21 6.06 3.01 9.63
CA ASP A 21 5.87 4.37 9.14
C ASP A 21 4.40 4.77 9.01
N VAL A 22 3.47 3.81 9.06
CA VAL A 22 2.03 4.09 9.01
C VAL A 22 1.33 3.64 10.29
N ILE A 23 1.27 2.34 10.57
CA ILE A 23 0.46 1.80 11.67
C ILE A 23 0.95 2.30 13.04
N LEU A 24 2.26 2.25 13.30
CA LEU A 24 2.81 2.69 14.60
C LEU A 24 2.67 4.21 14.83
N LYS A 25 2.55 5.01 13.77
CA LYS A 25 2.49 6.48 13.86
C LYS A 25 1.06 7.02 13.87
N TYR A 26 0.18 6.42 13.08
CA TYR A 26 -1.20 6.90 12.88
C TYR A 26 -2.26 5.96 13.46
N GLY A 27 -1.86 4.79 13.97
CA GLY A 27 -2.76 3.74 14.45
C GLY A 27 -3.16 2.75 13.34
N THR A 28 -3.86 1.69 13.76
CA THR A 28 -4.35 0.66 12.84
C THR A 28 -5.59 1.17 12.10
N PRO A 29 -5.57 1.24 10.76
CA PRO A 29 -6.73 1.66 9.98
C PRO A 29 -7.80 0.57 9.94
N THR A 30 -9.07 0.94 9.77
CA THR A 30 -10.19 -0.02 9.67
C THR A 30 -10.20 -0.77 8.33
N CYS A 31 -9.77 -0.10 7.27
CA CYS A 31 -9.66 -0.68 5.92
C CYS A 31 -8.43 -0.15 5.17
N ILE A 32 -7.87 -0.98 4.30
CA ILE A 32 -6.76 -0.63 3.41
C ILE A 32 -7.16 -1.04 2.00
N LEU A 33 -6.94 -0.14 1.04
CA LEU A 33 -7.10 -0.40 -0.39
C LEU A 33 -5.72 -0.52 -1.03
N THR A 34 -5.38 -1.69 -1.60
CA THR A 34 -4.16 -1.86 -2.40
C THR A 34 -4.48 -2.19 -3.84
N ASP A 35 -3.49 -2.02 -4.71
CA ASP A 35 -3.56 -2.55 -6.07
C ASP A 35 -3.46 -4.09 -6.08
N ASN A 36 -3.68 -4.68 -7.24
CA ASN A 36 -3.41 -6.09 -7.51
C ASN A 36 -1.90 -6.31 -7.72
N GLY A 37 -1.10 -5.94 -6.74
CA GLY A 37 0.33 -6.22 -6.70
C GLY A 37 0.63 -7.72 -6.85
N THR A 38 1.91 -8.07 -6.93
CA THR A 38 2.33 -9.46 -7.14
C THR A 38 1.72 -10.41 -6.10
N HIS A 39 1.37 -11.61 -6.54
CA HIS A 39 0.67 -12.61 -5.71
C HIS A 39 1.34 -12.85 -4.35
N PHE A 40 2.68 -12.84 -4.32
CA PHE A 40 3.45 -13.02 -3.09
C PHE A 40 3.33 -11.84 -2.12
N ALA A 41 3.38 -10.61 -2.64
CA ALA A 41 3.19 -9.41 -1.83
C ALA A 41 1.76 -9.33 -1.27
N ALA A 42 0.77 -9.65 -2.11
CA ALA A 42 -0.62 -9.70 -1.70
C ALA A 42 -0.86 -10.73 -0.58
N GLN A 43 -0.26 -11.93 -0.66
CA GLN A 43 -0.40 -12.94 0.39
C GLN A 43 0.18 -12.50 1.73
N ILE A 44 1.37 -11.92 1.75
CA ILE A 44 1.98 -11.46 3.02
C ILE A 44 1.16 -10.30 3.61
N MET A 45 0.74 -9.35 2.79
CA MET A 45 -0.09 -8.23 3.26
C MET A 45 -1.46 -8.70 3.78
N ASN A 46 -2.11 -9.65 3.11
CA ASN A 46 -3.35 -10.25 3.60
C ASN A 46 -3.20 -10.86 5.00
N ASN A 47 -2.14 -11.64 5.22
CA ASN A 47 -1.90 -12.26 6.53
C ASN A 47 -1.71 -11.19 7.61
N LEU A 48 -0.97 -10.12 7.29
CA LEU A 48 -0.79 -8.99 8.19
C LEU A 48 -2.13 -8.32 8.52
N PHE A 49 -2.95 -8.04 7.50
CA PHE A 49 -4.24 -7.36 7.68
C PHE A 49 -5.22 -8.21 8.48
N GLN A 50 -5.26 -9.53 8.25
CA GLN A 50 -6.06 -10.44 9.07
C GLN A 50 -5.62 -10.40 10.54
N HIS A 51 -4.31 -10.39 10.81
CA HIS A 51 -3.81 -10.32 12.18
C HIS A 51 -4.12 -8.99 12.88
N LEU A 52 -4.13 -7.90 12.11
CA LEU A 52 -4.46 -6.57 12.61
C LEU A 52 -5.97 -6.27 12.64
N GLY A 53 -6.82 -7.20 12.16
CA GLY A 53 -8.26 -6.98 12.05
C GLY A 53 -8.66 -5.94 10.99
N VAL A 54 -7.79 -5.71 10.01
CA VAL A 54 -7.99 -4.71 8.94
C VAL A 54 -8.71 -5.34 7.76
N THR A 55 -9.72 -4.64 7.24
CA THR A 55 -10.40 -5.09 6.01
C THR A 55 -9.56 -4.72 4.79
N HIS A 56 -9.10 -5.73 4.06
CA HIS A 56 -8.33 -5.53 2.84
C HIS A 56 -9.24 -5.45 1.61
N LEU A 57 -9.16 -4.34 0.89
CA LEU A 57 -9.86 -4.09 -0.36
C LEU A 57 -8.85 -4.08 -1.50
N TYR A 58 -9.22 -4.66 -2.64
CA TYR A 58 -8.42 -4.60 -3.86
C TYR A 58 -8.99 -3.54 -4.79
N SER A 59 -8.14 -2.64 -5.30
CA SER A 59 -8.54 -1.77 -6.39
C SER A 59 -8.65 -2.62 -7.66
N THR A 60 -9.78 -2.51 -8.36
CA THR A 60 -9.89 -3.11 -9.69
C THR A 60 -8.93 -2.41 -10.65
N VAL A 61 -8.44 -3.14 -11.65
CA VAL A 61 -7.44 -2.69 -12.65
C VAL A 61 -7.89 -1.43 -13.43
N TYR A 62 -9.14 -1.00 -13.27
CA TYR A 62 -9.77 0.07 -14.03
C TYR A 62 -10.64 0.98 -13.14
N HIS A 63 -10.07 1.54 -12.06
CA HIS A 63 -10.70 2.66 -11.33
C HIS A 63 -9.90 3.97 -11.49
N PRO A 64 -10.03 4.67 -12.64
CA PRO A 64 -9.32 5.92 -12.91
C PRO A 64 -9.63 7.06 -11.92
N GLN A 65 -10.74 7.00 -11.19
CA GLN A 65 -11.06 7.99 -10.17
C GLN A 65 -10.28 7.80 -8.86
N THR A 66 -10.07 6.56 -8.42
CA THR A 66 -9.36 6.26 -7.18
C THR A 66 -7.85 6.26 -7.40
N ASN A 67 -7.41 5.68 -8.52
CA ASN A 67 -6.00 5.65 -8.87
C ASN A 67 -5.50 6.98 -9.45
N GLY A 68 -6.38 7.83 -9.97
CA GLY A 68 -5.98 9.11 -10.58
C GLY A 68 -5.29 10.08 -9.63
N GLN A 69 -5.60 10.05 -8.32
CA GLN A 69 -4.87 10.85 -7.33
C GLN A 69 -3.47 10.30 -7.08
N ILE A 70 -3.33 8.97 -7.02
CA ILE A 70 -2.05 8.28 -6.84
C ILE A 70 -1.19 8.46 -8.09
N GLU A 71 -1.76 8.33 -9.30
CA GLU A 71 -1.08 8.52 -10.58
C GLU A 71 -0.59 9.96 -10.76
N ARG A 72 -1.41 10.97 -10.44
CA ARG A 72 -0.96 12.37 -10.48
C ARG A 72 0.17 12.64 -9.49
N PHE A 73 0.08 12.07 -8.28
CA PHE A 73 1.12 12.22 -7.28
C PHE A 73 2.42 11.54 -7.72
N ASN A 74 2.33 10.32 -8.25
CA ASN A 74 3.47 9.60 -8.80
C ASN A 74 4.10 10.35 -9.96
N ALA A 75 3.32 10.88 -10.90
CA ALA A 75 3.83 11.70 -12.01
C ALA A 75 4.55 12.97 -11.52
N THR A 76 4.04 13.62 -10.47
CA THR A 76 4.68 14.80 -9.86
C THR A 76 5.99 14.43 -9.17
N MET A 77 6.08 13.26 -8.55
CA MET A 77 7.33 12.76 -7.93
C MET A 77 8.35 12.25 -8.94
N ASP A 78 7.91 11.72 -10.08
CA ASP A 78 8.78 11.19 -11.15
C ASP A 78 9.36 12.31 -12.05
N GLY A 79 8.94 13.57 -11.83
CA GLY A 79 9.55 14.75 -12.44
C GLY A 79 9.40 14.83 -13.96
N LYS A 80 8.24 14.44 -14.51
CA LYS A 80 7.86 14.79 -15.89
C LYS A 80 7.24 16.18 -15.97
#